data_AF-A0A0P0Y169-F1
#
_entry.id   AF-A0A0P0Y169-F1
#
_cell.length_a   1.000
_cell.length_b   1.000
_cell.length_c   1.000
_cell.angle_alpha   90.00
_cell.angle_beta   90.00
_cell.angle_gamma   90.00
#
_symmetry.space_group_name_H-M   'P 1'
#
loop_
_entity.id
_entity.type
_entity.pdbx_description
1 polymer ?
#
loop_
_entity_poly.entity_id
_entity_poly.type
_entity_poly.pdbx_seq_one_letter_code
_entity_poly.pdbx_strand_id
1 'polypeptide(L)'
;MNSTTDGLVQLWNEWEIQLVVLLSFILQIFLFFTGRIRRCNINMLLRLIIWLAYVGADMVAVYALGLISQNVQSVNISSVGFSRSSNQLAFFWVPFLLIHLGGQDTMTAFSIKDNNLWLRHLLNLCIQVFLALYAFWKSTGRHNLQLLAPAILMFHTGIIRYGERTWALKCGSRNGLRETSWQLPKLNVEVDKGSYIDTICYVLQSILCVHDLFSGRTISQMKERQVFRFQGDRPLEQVPKLLEIELAMMSDDLYTKAMVLQTRSGIILRFISHVFMIAAFVLFLIASNKH
;
A
#
# COMPACT_ATOMS: atom_id res chain seq x y z
N MET A 1 44.08 -8.43 9.77
CA MET A 1 42.61 -8.48 9.62
C MET A 1 41.88 -7.28 10.20
N ASN A 2 42.55 -6.34 10.89
CA ASN A 2 41.86 -5.23 11.59
C ASN A 2 41.51 -4.02 10.69
N SER A 3 42.31 -3.67 9.68
CA SER A 3 42.03 -2.46 8.89
C SER A 3 40.76 -2.53 8.04
N THR A 4 40.45 -3.71 7.48
CA THR A 4 39.23 -3.90 6.67
C THR A 4 37.97 -3.95 7.52
N THR A 5 38.03 -4.59 8.70
CA THR A 5 36.90 -4.61 9.63
C THR A 5 36.61 -3.23 10.19
N ASP A 6 37.66 -2.48 10.54
CA ASP A 6 37.51 -1.12 11.08
C ASP A 6 36.92 -0.17 10.02
N GLY A 7 37.38 -0.27 8.77
CA GLY A 7 36.82 0.50 7.65
C GLY A 7 35.37 0.14 7.34
N LEU A 8 35.00 -1.15 7.38
CA LEU A 8 33.61 -1.59 7.20
C LEU A 8 32.71 -1.11 8.33
N VAL A 9 33.17 -1.16 9.58
CA VAL A 9 32.42 -0.66 10.75
C VAL A 9 32.21 0.85 10.66
N GLN A 10 33.22 1.61 10.22
CA GLN A 10 33.11 3.05 10.04
C GLN A 10 32.14 3.41 8.91
N LEU A 11 32.26 2.76 7.75
CA LEU A 11 31.30 2.93 6.65
C LEU A 11 29.88 2.56 7.09
N TRP A 12 29.73 1.49 7.86
CA TRP A 12 28.42 1.08 8.38
C TRP A 12 27.83 2.14 9.32
N ASN A 13 28.62 2.65 10.27
CA ASN A 13 28.17 3.71 11.20
C ASN A 13 27.78 5.02 10.49
N GLU A 14 28.49 5.40 9.42
CA GLU A 14 28.19 6.63 8.67
C GLU A 14 26.97 6.47 7.74
N TRP A 15 26.83 5.31 7.10
CA TRP A 15 25.83 5.08 6.05
C TRP A 15 24.61 4.29 6.50
N GLU A 16 24.53 3.84 7.77
CA GLU A 16 23.49 2.92 8.25
C GLU A 16 22.09 3.37 7.84
N ILE A 17 21.74 4.63 8.16
CA ILE A 17 20.40 5.18 7.87
C ILE A 17 20.15 5.22 6.36
N GLN A 18 21.13 5.64 5.56
CA GLN A 18 20.97 5.77 4.11
C GLN A 18 20.84 4.41 3.42
N LEU A 19 21.62 3.41 3.86
CA LEU A 19 21.52 2.04 3.36
C LEU A 19 20.17 1.40 3.69
N VAL A 20 19.66 1.59 4.91
CA VAL A 20 18.36 1.02 5.31
C VAL A 20 17.21 1.72 4.57
N VAL A 21 17.26 3.03 4.39
CA VAL A 21 16.26 3.76 3.61
C VAL A 21 16.29 3.35 2.13
N LEU A 22 17.49 3.19 1.56
CA LEU A 22 17.65 2.69 0.20
C LEU A 22 17.12 1.25 0.06
N LEU A 23 17.38 0.39 1.04
CA LEU A 23 16.83 -0.96 1.09
C LEU A 23 15.29 -0.93 1.14
N SER A 24 14.71 -0.06 1.95
CA SER A 24 13.27 0.16 1.99
C SER A 24 12.74 0.53 0.61
N PHE A 25 13.40 1.45 -0.10
CA PHE A 25 13.02 1.85 -1.46
C PHE A 25 13.13 0.71 -2.49
N ILE A 26 14.22 -0.06 -2.44
CA ILE A 26 14.43 -1.21 -3.33
C ILE A 26 13.34 -2.27 -3.13
N LEU A 27 12.98 -2.57 -1.88
CA LEU A 27 11.91 -3.52 -1.57
C LEU A 27 10.58 -3.07 -2.18
N GLN A 28 10.33 -1.77 -2.23
CA GLN A 28 9.10 -1.24 -2.83
C GLN A 28 9.05 -1.32 -4.33
N ILE A 29 10.14 -0.97 -5.00
CA ILE A 29 10.25 -1.16 -6.46
C ILE A 29 10.08 -2.64 -6.78
N PHE A 30 10.71 -3.51 -6.00
CA PHE A 30 10.59 -4.96 -6.15
C PHE A 30 9.14 -5.43 -5.99
N LEU A 31 8.44 -4.98 -4.94
CA LEU A 31 7.02 -5.31 -4.72
C LEU A 31 6.09 -4.74 -5.80
N PHE A 32 6.41 -3.57 -6.35
CA PHE A 32 5.67 -2.99 -7.47
C PHE A 32 5.67 -3.93 -8.68
N PHE A 33 6.85 -4.38 -9.12
CA PHE A 33 6.96 -5.28 -10.26
C PHE A 33 6.45 -6.69 -9.96
N THR A 34 6.78 -7.24 -8.79
CA THR A 34 6.40 -8.61 -8.44
C THR A 34 4.93 -8.76 -8.11
N GLY A 35 4.24 -7.71 -7.66
CA GLY A 35 2.79 -7.70 -7.47
C GLY A 35 2.04 -8.10 -8.75
N ARG A 36 2.50 -7.61 -9.92
CA ARG A 36 1.97 -8.00 -11.23
C ARG A 36 2.36 -9.43 -11.62
N ILE A 37 3.60 -9.83 -11.36
CA ILE A 37 4.15 -11.15 -11.74
C ILE A 37 3.55 -12.30 -10.92
N ARG A 38 3.19 -12.07 -9.65
CA ARG A 38 2.60 -13.06 -8.73
C ARG A 38 1.39 -13.78 -9.35
N ARG A 39 0.63 -13.07 -10.18
CA ARG A 39 -0.57 -13.60 -10.83
C ARG A 39 -0.28 -14.73 -11.82
N CYS A 40 0.92 -14.76 -12.40
CA CYS A 40 1.28 -15.71 -13.45
C CYS A 40 2.21 -16.84 -12.98
N ASN A 41 2.97 -16.62 -11.91
CA ASN A 41 4.08 -17.52 -11.56
C ASN A 41 3.77 -18.50 -10.43
N ILE A 42 4.06 -19.78 -10.68
CA ILE A 42 3.86 -20.90 -9.74
C ILE A 42 5.15 -21.23 -8.95
N ASN A 43 6.29 -20.65 -9.32
CA ASN A 43 7.60 -20.99 -8.72
C ASN A 43 7.64 -20.72 -7.21
N MET A 44 7.90 -21.78 -6.42
CA MET A 44 7.91 -21.73 -4.96
C MET A 44 8.97 -20.76 -4.41
N LEU A 45 10.18 -20.74 -4.98
CA LEU A 45 11.25 -19.82 -4.57
C LEU A 45 10.87 -18.36 -4.81
N LEU A 46 10.28 -18.05 -5.98
CA LEU A 46 9.84 -16.70 -6.29
C LEU A 46 8.72 -16.26 -5.33
N ARG A 47 7.77 -17.16 -5.02
CA ARG A 47 6.73 -16.90 -4.01
C ARG A 47 7.32 -16.64 -2.62
N LEU A 48 8.34 -17.41 -2.22
CA LEU A 48 9.04 -17.21 -0.94
C LEU A 48 9.77 -15.87 -0.90
N ILE A 49 10.49 -15.50 -1.96
CA ILE A 49 11.20 -14.20 -2.05
C ILE A 49 10.20 -13.04 -1.99
N ILE A 50 9.08 -13.12 -2.71
CA ILE A 50 8.01 -12.11 -2.66
C ILE A 50 7.41 -12.02 -1.26
N TRP A 51 7.21 -13.16 -0.60
CA TRP A 51 6.71 -13.19 0.77
C TRP A 51 7.68 -12.52 1.75
N LEU A 52 8.98 -12.83 1.65
CA LEU A 52 10.03 -12.18 2.44
C LEU A 52 10.09 -10.68 2.19
N ALA A 53 9.99 -10.24 0.93
CA ALA A 53 9.96 -8.82 0.60
C ALA A 53 8.71 -8.12 1.15
N TYR A 54 7.55 -8.78 1.08
CA TYR A 54 6.28 -8.25 1.60
C TYR A 54 6.32 -8.02 3.11
N VAL A 55 6.77 -9.04 3.87
CA VAL A 55 6.91 -8.93 5.33
C VAL A 55 8.07 -7.98 5.69
N GLY A 56 9.18 -8.10 4.97
CA GLY A 56 10.40 -7.32 5.20
C GLY A 56 10.23 -5.83 4.94
N ALA A 57 9.44 -5.41 3.95
CA ALA A 57 9.25 -4.00 3.62
C ALA A 57 8.74 -3.17 4.81
N ASP A 58 7.72 -3.66 5.52
CA ASP A 58 7.18 -2.99 6.71
C ASP A 58 8.22 -2.97 7.84
N MET A 59 8.90 -4.08 8.07
CA MET A 59 9.91 -4.21 9.12
C MET A 59 11.09 -3.27 8.90
N VAL A 60 11.61 -3.20 7.66
CA VAL A 60 12.73 -2.32 7.29
C VAL A 60 12.34 -0.86 7.43
N ALA A 61 11.12 -0.47 7.03
CA ALA A 61 10.66 0.90 7.16
C ALA A 61 10.50 1.34 8.63
N VAL A 62 9.94 0.46 9.49
CA VAL A 62 9.85 0.72 10.93
C VAL A 62 11.23 0.77 11.59
N TYR A 63 12.14 -0.14 11.21
CA TYR A 63 13.51 -0.15 11.71
C TYR A 63 14.23 1.15 11.35
N ALA A 64 14.13 1.60 10.09
CA ALA A 64 14.68 2.88 9.64
C ALA A 64 14.13 4.06 10.46
N LEU A 65 12.83 4.06 10.74
CA LEU A 65 12.19 5.09 11.55
C LEU A 65 12.72 5.09 12.99
N GLY A 66 12.94 3.91 13.55
CA GLY A 66 13.57 3.73 14.86
C GLY A 66 14.99 4.27 14.93
N LEU A 67 15.83 3.94 13.93
CA LEU A 67 17.20 4.46 13.81
C LEU A 67 17.23 5.98 13.71
N ILE A 68 16.36 6.56 12.88
CA ILE A 68 16.27 8.02 12.74
C ILE A 68 15.88 8.66 14.08
N SER A 69 14.89 8.11 14.79
CA SER A 69 14.44 8.64 16.08
C SER A 69 15.55 8.65 17.15
N GLN A 70 16.36 7.59 17.18
CA GLN A 70 17.51 7.44 18.08
C GLN A 70 18.64 8.42 17.71
N ASN A 71 19.01 8.51 16.43
CA ASN A 71 20.06 9.42 15.99
C ASN A 71 19.68 10.89 16.28
N VAL A 72 18.44 11.28 16.00
CA VAL A 72 17.92 12.61 16.35
C VAL A 72 17.93 12.85 17.87
N GLN A 73 17.77 11.81 18.72
CA GLN A 73 17.94 11.95 20.18
C GLN A 73 19.38 12.29 20.54
N SER A 74 20.33 11.51 20.03
CA SER A 74 21.74 11.64 20.34
C SER A 74 22.27 13.02 19.97
N VAL A 75 21.85 13.53 18.79
CA VAL A 75 22.24 14.85 18.30
C VAL A 75 21.61 15.98 19.13
N ASN A 76 20.37 15.85 19.59
CA ASN A 76 19.75 16.87 20.45
C ASN A 76 20.39 16.95 21.84
N ILE A 77 20.89 15.83 22.39
CA ILE A 77 21.61 15.79 23.68
C ILE A 77 23.03 16.35 23.51
N SER A 78 23.72 15.97 22.43
CA SER A 78 25.09 16.38 22.15
C SER A 78 25.10 17.77 21.51
N SER A 79 24.93 18.82 22.32
CA SER A 79 24.80 20.22 21.89
C SER A 79 26.05 20.84 21.22
N VAL A 80 26.97 20.04 20.66
CA VAL A 80 28.25 20.50 20.09
C VAL A 80 28.32 20.22 18.58
N GLY A 81 28.07 21.27 17.80
CA GLY A 81 28.89 21.57 16.62
C GLY A 81 28.59 20.91 15.26
N PHE A 82 28.47 19.58 15.11
CA PHE A 82 28.78 18.98 13.79
C PHE A 82 27.62 18.36 12.97
N SER A 83 26.37 18.31 13.42
CA SER A 83 25.34 17.51 12.72
C SER A 83 24.08 18.29 12.28
N ARG A 84 24.24 19.41 11.57
CA ARG A 84 23.09 20.09 10.93
C ARG A 84 22.58 19.31 9.71
N SER A 85 23.46 18.63 8.98
CA SER A 85 23.13 17.87 7.75
C SER A 85 22.33 16.59 8.02
N SER A 86 22.70 15.83 9.06
CA SER A 86 21.99 14.59 9.42
C SER A 86 20.55 14.87 9.86
N ASN A 87 20.33 15.94 10.63
CA ASN A 87 19.01 16.39 11.09
C ASN A 87 18.12 16.82 9.91
N GLN A 88 18.68 17.50 8.92
CA GLN A 88 17.96 17.91 7.70
C GLN A 88 17.51 16.72 6.86
N LEU A 89 18.36 15.71 6.71
CA LEU A 89 17.99 14.51 5.96
C LEU A 89 16.95 13.67 6.72
N ALA A 90 17.13 13.44 8.02
CA ALA A 90 16.18 12.74 8.88
C ALA A 90 14.76 13.33 8.77
N PHE A 91 14.67 14.66 8.71
CA PHE A 91 13.41 15.40 8.57
C PHE A 91 12.61 14.99 7.32
N PHE A 92 13.29 14.78 6.18
CA PHE A 92 12.66 14.34 4.93
C PHE A 92 12.45 12.82 4.87
N TRP A 93 13.34 12.05 5.51
CA TRP A 93 13.24 10.59 5.50
C TRP A 93 12.05 10.06 6.29
N VAL A 94 11.63 10.72 7.37
CA VAL A 94 10.48 10.25 8.17
C VAL A 94 9.17 10.23 7.36
N PRO A 95 8.73 11.32 6.71
CA PRO A 95 7.57 11.27 5.80
C PRO A 95 7.72 10.26 4.66
N PHE A 96 8.93 10.14 4.09
CA PHE A 96 9.21 9.20 3.01
C PHE A 96 9.03 7.74 3.45
N LEU A 97 9.55 7.38 4.63
CA LEU A 97 9.35 6.06 5.24
C LEU A 97 7.89 5.81 5.61
N LEU A 98 7.13 6.85 5.98
CA LEU A 98 5.70 6.70 6.24
C LEU A 98 4.91 6.41 4.96
N ILE A 99 5.26 7.07 3.84
CA ILE A 99 4.75 6.71 2.51
C ILE A 99 5.10 5.27 2.17
N HIS A 100 6.30 4.84 2.55
CA HIS A 100 6.73 3.49 2.32
C HIS A 100 5.84 2.45 3.05
N LEU A 101 5.47 2.70 4.31
CA LEU A 101 4.56 1.84 5.06
C LEU A 101 3.16 1.74 4.44
N GLY A 102 2.76 2.74 3.66
CA GLY A 102 1.55 2.67 2.85
C GLY A 102 1.56 1.63 1.74
N GLY A 103 2.72 1.05 1.43
CA GLY A 103 2.88 -0.01 0.46
C GLY A 103 2.56 0.42 -0.99
N GLN A 104 2.82 -0.50 -1.92
CA GLN A 104 2.51 -0.30 -3.32
C GLN A 104 1.05 -0.64 -3.62
N ASP A 105 0.46 0.07 -4.60
CA ASP A 105 -0.94 -0.13 -4.98
C ASP A 105 -1.21 -1.54 -5.54
N THR A 106 -0.16 -2.20 -6.05
CA THR A 106 -0.20 -3.54 -6.66
C THR A 106 -0.20 -4.69 -5.64
N MET A 107 0.11 -4.43 -4.37
CA MET A 107 0.26 -5.49 -3.37
C MET A 107 -0.08 -5.00 -1.96
N THR A 108 -1.36 -5.10 -1.59
CA THR A 108 -1.86 -4.76 -0.25
C THR A 108 -1.78 -5.95 0.70
N ALA A 109 -2.11 -7.15 0.20
CA ALA A 109 -2.09 -8.41 0.92
C ALA A 109 -1.32 -9.50 0.16
N PHE A 110 -0.70 -10.41 0.91
CA PHE A 110 -0.11 -11.63 0.34
C PHE A 110 -1.10 -12.80 0.36
N SER A 111 -1.95 -12.86 1.39
CA SER A 111 -2.93 -13.92 1.61
C SER A 111 -4.28 -13.36 2.09
N ILE A 112 -5.36 -14.11 1.89
CA ILE A 112 -6.70 -13.76 2.42
C ILE A 112 -6.68 -13.62 3.95
N LYS A 113 -5.78 -14.34 4.64
CA LYS A 113 -5.62 -14.24 6.09
C LYS A 113 -5.18 -12.84 6.51
N ASP A 114 -4.35 -12.17 5.70
CA ASP A 114 -3.87 -10.82 5.98
C ASP A 114 -5.03 -9.81 5.95
N ASN A 115 -5.95 -9.96 4.98
CA ASN A 115 -7.18 -9.16 4.90
C ASN A 115 -8.05 -9.34 6.14
N ASN A 116 -8.22 -10.59 6.60
CA ASN A 116 -9.02 -10.86 7.80
C ASN A 116 -8.37 -10.31 9.08
N LEU A 117 -7.06 -10.07 9.07
CA LEU A 117 -6.31 -9.44 10.16
C LEU A 117 -6.16 -7.92 9.98
N TRP A 118 -6.99 -7.27 9.16
CA TRP A 118 -6.94 -5.83 8.91
C TRP A 118 -6.92 -4.98 10.20
N LEU A 119 -7.56 -5.42 11.29
CA LEU A 119 -7.54 -4.71 12.56
C LEU A 119 -6.14 -4.64 13.18
N ARG A 120 -5.29 -5.66 12.98
CA ARG A 120 -3.87 -5.62 13.39
C ARG A 120 -3.11 -4.61 12.55
N HIS A 121 -3.40 -4.54 11.25
CA HIS A 121 -2.82 -3.53 10.37
C HIS A 121 -3.29 -2.12 10.72
N LEU A 122 -4.55 -1.94 11.17
CA LEU A 122 -5.04 -0.68 11.69
C LEU A 122 -4.29 -0.26 12.96
N LEU A 123 -4.08 -1.18 13.90
CA LEU A 123 -3.29 -0.90 15.10
C LEU A 123 -1.85 -0.53 14.74
N ASN A 124 -1.22 -1.28 13.82
CA ASN A 124 0.12 -0.98 13.33
C ASN A 124 0.18 0.41 12.68
N LEU A 125 -0.82 0.76 11.85
CA LEU A 125 -0.93 2.10 11.27
C LEU A 125 -0.95 3.17 12.36
N CYS A 126 -1.81 3.03 13.37
CA CYS A 126 -1.86 3.99 14.47
C CYS A 126 -0.51 4.13 15.16
N ILE A 127 0.08 3.03 15.63
CA ILE A 127 1.36 3.03 16.36
C ILE A 127 2.48 3.63 15.51
N GLN A 128 2.57 3.25 14.24
CA GLN A 128 3.64 3.70 13.35
C GLN A 128 3.47 5.17 12.93
N VAL A 129 2.24 5.63 12.72
CA VAL A 129 1.96 7.06 12.50
C VAL A 129 2.32 7.87 13.75
N PHE A 130 2.00 7.41 14.96
CA PHE A 130 2.41 8.08 16.20
C PHE A 130 3.94 8.12 16.35
N LEU A 131 4.63 7.01 16.06
CA LEU A 131 6.09 6.96 16.07
C LEU A 131 6.70 7.92 15.03
N ALA A 132 6.11 7.97 13.84
CA ALA A 132 6.55 8.87 12.77
C ALA A 132 6.29 10.33 13.13
N LEU A 133 5.14 10.65 13.74
CA LEU A 133 4.83 11.99 14.24
C LEU A 133 5.83 12.43 15.31
N TYR A 134 6.17 11.54 16.25
CA TYR A 134 7.16 11.83 17.28
C TYR A 134 8.55 12.11 16.69
N ALA A 135 9.02 11.23 15.79
CA ALA A 135 10.31 11.42 15.12
C ALA A 135 10.34 12.71 14.29
N PHE A 136 9.25 13.01 13.58
CA PHE A 136 9.09 14.21 12.76
C PHE A 136 9.07 15.48 13.61
N TRP A 137 8.27 15.52 14.68
CA TRP A 137 8.20 16.66 15.60
C TRP A 137 9.57 16.99 16.17
N LYS A 138 10.27 15.98 16.66
CA LYS A 138 11.59 16.12 17.27
C LYS A 138 12.64 16.59 16.27
N SER A 139 12.56 16.13 15.03
CA SER A 139 13.42 16.60 13.95
C SER A 139 13.09 18.05 13.54
N THR A 140 11.83 18.49 13.68
CA THR A 140 11.37 19.82 13.24
C THR A 140 12.05 21.00 13.96
N GLY A 141 12.48 20.82 15.22
CA GLY A 141 12.91 21.89 16.15
C GLY A 141 14.05 22.84 15.72
N ARG A 142 14.54 22.79 14.47
CA ARG A 142 15.63 23.64 13.98
C ARG A 142 15.55 24.02 12.49
N HIS A 143 14.40 23.83 11.83
CA HIS A 143 14.27 23.93 10.37
C HIS A 143 13.53 25.18 9.88
N ASN A 144 13.93 25.67 8.69
CA ASN A 144 13.29 26.79 8.00
C ASN A 144 11.87 26.43 7.56
N LEU A 145 10.91 27.36 7.74
CA LEU A 145 9.50 27.18 7.38
C LEU A 145 9.31 26.72 5.91
N GLN A 146 10.22 27.14 5.01
CA GLN A 146 10.21 26.78 3.59
C GLN A 146 10.40 25.27 3.33
N LEU A 147 11.21 24.58 4.14
CA LEU A 147 11.40 23.12 4.04
C LEU A 147 10.35 22.36 4.84
N LEU A 148 9.73 23.00 5.84
CA LEU A 148 8.70 22.40 6.67
C LEU A 148 7.42 22.11 5.89
N ALA A 149 6.99 23.04 5.03
CA ALA A 149 5.78 22.89 4.22
C ALA A 149 5.77 21.62 3.33
N PRO A 150 6.79 21.35 2.49
CA PRO A 150 6.78 20.13 1.66
C PRO A 150 6.83 18.85 2.49
N ALA A 151 7.53 18.84 3.63
CA ALA A 151 7.57 17.66 4.49
C ALA A 151 6.24 17.38 5.19
N ILE A 152 5.49 18.41 5.62
CA ILE A 152 4.13 18.25 6.15
C ILE A 152 3.20 17.65 5.10
N LEU A 153 3.26 18.12 3.85
CA LEU A 153 2.47 17.57 2.76
C LEU A 153 2.81 16.09 2.50
N MET A 154 4.11 15.76 2.47
CA MET A 154 4.56 14.37 2.35
C MET A 154 4.10 13.50 3.53
N PHE A 155 4.07 14.06 4.74
CA PHE A 155 3.59 13.34 5.92
C PHE A 155 2.11 12.99 5.79
N HIS A 156 1.29 13.94 5.33
CA HIS A 156 -0.13 13.70 5.05
C HIS A 156 -0.33 12.68 3.92
N THR A 157 0.44 12.77 2.84
CA THR A 157 0.48 11.76 1.78
C THR A 157 0.76 10.37 2.35
N GLY A 158 1.73 10.26 3.27
CA GLY A 158 2.06 9.01 3.95
C GLY A 158 0.89 8.43 4.74
N ILE A 159 0.23 9.26 5.57
CA ILE A 159 -0.97 8.86 6.31
C ILE A 159 -2.06 8.38 5.36
N ILE A 160 -2.34 9.13 4.28
CA ILE A 160 -3.40 8.79 3.32
C ILE A 160 -3.09 7.44 2.66
N ARG A 161 -1.87 7.25 2.12
CA ARG A 161 -1.50 6.01 1.43
C ARG A 161 -1.48 4.80 2.37
N TYR A 162 -1.13 4.99 3.64
CA TYR A 162 -1.22 3.94 4.65
C TYR A 162 -2.67 3.64 5.04
N GLY A 163 -3.50 4.67 5.20
CA GLY A 163 -4.95 4.53 5.37
C GLY A 163 -5.60 3.75 4.23
N GLU A 164 -5.26 4.07 2.97
CA GLU A 164 -5.74 3.35 1.79
C GLU A 164 -5.39 1.86 1.82
N ARG A 165 -4.15 1.51 2.22
CA ARG A 165 -3.74 0.10 2.36
C ARG A 165 -4.57 -0.62 3.42
N THR A 166 -4.73 -0.02 4.59
CA THR A 166 -5.53 -0.61 5.69
C THR A 166 -7.01 -0.73 5.30
N TRP A 167 -7.54 0.25 4.58
CA TRP A 167 -8.89 0.20 4.03
C TRP A 167 -9.01 -0.93 3.00
N ALA A 168 -8.04 -1.09 2.09
CA ALA A 168 -8.06 -2.17 1.11
C ALA A 168 -8.10 -3.55 1.78
N LEU A 169 -7.32 -3.75 2.84
CA LEU A 169 -7.37 -4.97 3.66
C LEU A 169 -8.76 -5.19 4.30
N LYS A 170 -9.39 -4.13 4.81
CA LYS A 170 -10.75 -4.21 5.36
C LYS A 170 -11.77 -4.59 4.27
N CYS A 171 -11.71 -3.98 3.09
CA CYS A 171 -12.60 -4.30 1.96
C CYS A 171 -12.44 -5.75 1.51
N GLY A 172 -11.21 -6.23 1.35
CA GLY A 172 -10.91 -7.62 0.99
C GLY A 172 -11.11 -8.63 2.13
N SER A 173 -11.53 -8.19 3.32
CA SER A 173 -11.82 -9.09 4.46
C SER A 173 -13.18 -9.75 4.29
N ARG A 174 -13.38 -10.89 4.96
CA ARG A 174 -14.66 -11.63 4.92
C ARG A 174 -15.88 -10.73 5.21
N ASN A 175 -15.74 -9.83 6.17
CA ASN A 175 -16.82 -8.91 6.55
C ASN A 175 -16.96 -7.76 5.55
N GLY A 176 -15.84 -7.24 5.00
CA GLY A 176 -15.86 -6.21 3.97
C GLY A 176 -16.54 -6.68 2.69
N LEU A 177 -16.17 -7.86 2.18
CA LEU A 177 -16.81 -8.49 1.02
C LEU A 177 -18.31 -8.71 1.25
N ARG A 178 -18.67 -9.11 2.48
CA ARG A 178 -20.08 -9.26 2.88
C ARG A 178 -20.85 -7.96 2.78
N GLU A 179 -20.28 -6.83 3.20
CA GLU A 179 -20.90 -5.51 3.15
C GLU A 179 -21.02 -4.98 1.72
N THR A 180 -19.96 -5.14 0.90
CA THR A 180 -19.96 -4.71 -0.51
C THR A 180 -21.06 -5.39 -1.32
N SER A 181 -21.30 -6.69 -1.11
CA SER A 181 -22.32 -7.40 -1.89
C SER A 181 -23.76 -6.97 -1.58
N TRP A 182 -24.02 -6.28 -0.46
CA TRP A 182 -25.32 -5.69 -0.15
C TRP A 182 -25.51 -4.30 -0.79
N GLN A 183 -24.43 -3.57 -1.04
CA GLN A 183 -24.49 -2.18 -1.50
C GLN A 183 -24.69 -2.04 -3.01
N LEU A 184 -24.30 -3.03 -3.82
CA LEU A 184 -24.49 -2.93 -5.27
C LEU A 184 -25.99 -3.06 -5.59
N PRO A 185 -26.64 -2.01 -6.17
CA PRO A 185 -28.02 -2.12 -6.61
C PRO A 185 -28.14 -3.27 -7.60
N LYS A 186 -29.26 -4.02 -7.56
CA LYS A 186 -29.58 -4.98 -8.61
C LYS A 186 -29.44 -4.27 -9.94
N LEU A 187 -28.53 -4.74 -10.79
CA LEU A 187 -28.31 -4.19 -12.11
C LEU A 187 -29.46 -4.67 -13.02
N ASN A 188 -30.67 -4.22 -12.74
CA ASN A 188 -31.86 -4.46 -13.55
C ASN A 188 -31.88 -3.47 -14.71
N VAL A 189 -30.77 -3.37 -15.44
CA VAL A 189 -30.75 -2.66 -16.71
C VAL A 189 -31.34 -3.62 -17.72
N GLU A 190 -32.37 -3.18 -18.44
CA GLU A 190 -32.90 -3.92 -19.59
C GLU A 190 -31.87 -3.79 -20.71
N VAL A 191 -30.96 -4.77 -20.77
CA VAL A 191 -29.89 -4.82 -21.77
C VAL A 191 -30.26 -5.80 -22.86
N ASP A 192 -29.95 -5.44 -24.10
CA ASP A 192 -30.04 -6.35 -25.23
C ASP A 192 -29.16 -7.59 -24.99
N LYS A 193 -29.77 -8.79 -25.05
CA LYS A 193 -29.10 -10.04 -24.73
C LYS A 193 -27.95 -10.29 -25.69
N GLY A 194 -26.74 -10.50 -25.16
CA GLY A 194 -25.53 -10.66 -25.97
C GLY A 194 -24.80 -9.36 -26.33
N SER A 195 -25.31 -8.20 -25.92
CA SER A 195 -24.57 -6.93 -26.02
C SER A 195 -23.28 -6.97 -25.18
N TYR A 196 -22.31 -6.12 -25.54
CA TYR A 196 -21.11 -5.90 -24.73
C TYR A 196 -21.47 -5.46 -23.30
N ILE A 197 -22.51 -4.64 -23.14
CA ILE A 197 -23.01 -4.19 -21.83
C ILE A 197 -23.56 -5.37 -21.03
N ASP A 198 -24.28 -6.29 -21.66
CA ASP A 198 -24.84 -7.49 -21.01
C ASP A 198 -23.72 -8.38 -20.46
N THR A 199 -22.63 -8.52 -21.24
CA THR A 199 -21.43 -9.21 -20.77
C THR A 199 -20.77 -8.51 -19.57
N ILE A 200 -20.66 -7.19 -19.57
CA ILE A 200 -20.12 -6.45 -18.41
C ILE A 200 -21.04 -6.61 -17.20
N CYS A 201 -22.35 -6.49 -17.37
CA CYS A 201 -23.34 -6.67 -16.32
C CYS A 201 -23.23 -8.06 -15.70
N TYR A 202 -23.13 -9.08 -16.53
CA TYR A 202 -22.90 -10.46 -16.11
C TYR A 202 -21.61 -10.61 -15.29
N VAL A 203 -20.49 -10.09 -15.80
CA VAL A 203 -19.19 -10.17 -15.14
C VAL A 203 -19.22 -9.48 -13.77
N LEU A 204 -19.85 -8.31 -13.67
CA LEU A 204 -20.01 -7.61 -12.41
C LEU A 204 -20.89 -8.40 -11.42
N GLN A 205 -21.94 -9.06 -11.91
CA GLN A 205 -22.83 -9.86 -11.08
C GLN A 205 -22.17 -11.16 -10.61
N SER A 206 -21.30 -11.77 -11.41
CA SER A 206 -20.57 -12.98 -11.01
C SER A 206 -19.54 -12.70 -9.93
N ILE A 207 -18.85 -11.54 -9.98
CA ILE A 207 -17.97 -11.08 -8.90
C ILE A 207 -18.73 -11.03 -7.57
N LEU A 208 -19.94 -10.47 -7.53
CA LEU A 208 -20.75 -10.39 -6.31
C LEU A 208 -21.05 -11.77 -5.72
N CYS A 209 -21.37 -12.74 -6.57
CA CYS A 209 -21.59 -14.11 -6.15
C CYS A 209 -20.34 -14.73 -5.53
N VAL A 210 -19.16 -14.38 -6.06
CA VAL A 210 -17.89 -14.90 -5.58
C VAL A 210 -17.43 -14.17 -4.32
N HIS A 211 -17.68 -12.86 -4.19
CA HIS A 211 -17.56 -12.13 -2.93
C HIS A 211 -18.39 -12.79 -1.83
N ASP A 212 -19.62 -13.22 -2.14
CA ASP A 212 -20.45 -13.96 -1.20
C ASP A 212 -19.81 -15.30 -0.78
N LEU A 213 -19.20 -16.03 -1.72
CA LEU A 213 -18.47 -17.26 -1.43
C LEU A 213 -17.29 -17.01 -0.48
N PHE A 214 -16.46 -16.01 -0.79
CA PHE A 214 -15.32 -15.61 0.06
C PHE A 214 -15.75 -15.01 1.40
N SER A 215 -16.96 -14.45 1.48
CA SER A 215 -17.57 -14.01 2.73
C SER A 215 -18.01 -15.17 3.65
N GLY A 216 -17.84 -16.42 3.19
CA GLY A 216 -18.23 -17.64 3.88
C GLY A 216 -19.72 -17.95 3.80
N ARG A 217 -20.47 -17.35 2.86
CA ARG A 217 -21.86 -17.75 2.61
C ARG A 217 -21.89 -19.06 1.83
N THR A 218 -22.83 -19.93 2.19
CA THR A 218 -23.13 -21.12 1.40
C THR A 218 -23.89 -20.73 0.13
N ILE A 219 -23.83 -21.56 -0.91
CA ILE A 219 -24.58 -21.35 -2.17
C ILE A 219 -26.09 -21.23 -1.89
N SER A 220 -26.61 -21.90 -0.87
CA SER A 220 -28.02 -21.80 -0.44
C SER A 220 -28.40 -20.42 0.11
N GLN A 221 -27.44 -19.66 0.65
CA GLN A 221 -27.63 -18.33 1.22
C GLN A 221 -27.43 -17.21 0.18
N MET A 222 -26.91 -17.52 -1.01
CA MET A 222 -26.68 -16.54 -2.06
C MET A 222 -28.00 -16.13 -2.70
N LYS A 223 -28.23 -14.81 -2.79
CA LYS A 223 -29.43 -14.23 -3.41
C LYS A 223 -29.49 -14.50 -4.92
N GLU A 224 -28.32 -14.60 -5.56
CA GLU A 224 -28.15 -14.70 -7.00
C GLU A 224 -27.58 -16.07 -7.42
N ARG A 225 -28.37 -17.13 -7.23
CA ARG A 225 -28.03 -18.47 -7.78
C ARG A 225 -28.06 -18.51 -9.32
N GLN A 226 -28.68 -17.53 -9.96
CA GLN A 226 -28.92 -17.54 -11.42
C GLN A 226 -27.64 -17.28 -12.23
N VAL A 227 -26.64 -16.62 -11.66
CA VAL A 227 -25.39 -16.30 -12.38
C VAL A 227 -24.66 -17.56 -12.82
N PHE A 228 -24.53 -18.57 -11.96
CA PHE A 228 -23.95 -19.87 -12.34
C PHE A 228 -24.76 -20.61 -13.40
N ARG A 229 -26.05 -20.30 -13.54
CA ARG A 229 -26.93 -20.94 -14.53
C ARG A 229 -26.78 -20.31 -15.92
N PHE A 230 -26.44 -19.02 -16.00
CA PHE A 230 -26.27 -18.27 -17.25
C PHE A 230 -25.04 -18.71 -18.07
N GLN A 231 -24.07 -19.37 -17.44
CA GLN A 231 -22.90 -19.92 -18.12
C GLN A 231 -23.28 -20.98 -19.17
N GLY A 232 -24.47 -21.59 -19.07
CA GLY A 232 -24.95 -22.58 -20.04
C GLY A 232 -25.32 -22.01 -21.43
N ASP A 233 -25.67 -20.73 -21.52
CA ASP A 233 -26.12 -20.11 -22.78
C ASP A 233 -24.99 -19.54 -23.63
N ARG A 234 -23.75 -19.50 -23.10
CA ARG A 234 -22.59 -18.92 -23.79
C ARG A 234 -21.80 -20.00 -24.55
N PRO A 235 -21.22 -19.68 -25.71
CA PRO A 235 -20.42 -20.65 -26.45
C PRO A 235 -19.19 -21.06 -25.64
N LEU A 236 -18.86 -22.36 -25.65
CA LEU A 236 -17.80 -22.98 -24.82
C LEU A 236 -16.43 -22.28 -24.99
N GLU A 237 -16.17 -21.66 -26.13
CA GLU A 237 -14.96 -20.87 -26.41
C GLU A 237 -14.82 -19.60 -25.56
N GLN A 238 -15.93 -19.01 -25.09
CA GLN A 238 -15.91 -17.80 -24.27
C GLN A 238 -15.75 -18.09 -22.78
N VAL A 239 -16.05 -19.32 -22.34
CA VAL A 239 -16.02 -19.72 -20.93
C VAL A 239 -14.62 -19.53 -20.29
N PRO A 240 -13.51 -19.94 -20.92
CA PRO A 240 -12.18 -19.73 -20.34
C PRO A 240 -11.81 -18.25 -20.23
N LYS A 241 -12.13 -17.46 -21.25
CA LYS A 241 -11.86 -16.01 -21.26
C LYS A 241 -12.68 -15.29 -20.18
N LEU A 242 -13.94 -15.68 -20.02
CA LEU A 242 -14.80 -15.15 -18.97
C LEU A 242 -14.22 -15.49 -17.58
N LEU A 243 -13.83 -16.76 -17.37
CA LEU A 243 -13.20 -17.21 -16.13
C LEU A 243 -11.89 -16.46 -15.84
N GLU A 244 -11.09 -16.19 -16.86
CA GLU A 244 -9.86 -15.40 -16.71
C GLU A 244 -10.14 -13.98 -16.21
N ILE A 245 -11.15 -13.30 -16.77
CA ILE A 245 -11.57 -11.96 -16.34
C ILE A 245 -12.14 -12.01 -14.91
N GLU A 246 -12.95 -13.01 -14.58
CA GLU A 246 -13.49 -13.21 -13.24
C GLU A 246 -12.38 -13.40 -12.20
N LEU A 247 -11.45 -14.32 -12.45
CA LEU A 247 -10.28 -14.54 -11.58
C LEU A 247 -9.37 -13.32 -11.51
N ALA A 248 -9.31 -12.51 -12.58
CA ALA A 248 -8.60 -11.24 -12.59
C ALA A 248 -9.10 -10.29 -11.53
N MET A 249 -10.40 -9.99 -11.58
CA MET A 249 -11.00 -8.97 -10.74
C MET A 249 -11.02 -9.45 -9.29
N MET A 250 -11.25 -10.74 -9.04
CA MET A 250 -11.12 -11.30 -7.69
C MET A 250 -9.71 -11.15 -7.12
N SER A 251 -8.69 -11.42 -7.94
CA SER A 251 -7.30 -11.24 -7.52
C SER A 251 -7.04 -9.76 -7.21
N ASP A 252 -7.55 -8.85 -8.03
CA ASP A 252 -7.37 -7.42 -7.83
C ASP A 252 -8.11 -6.95 -6.56
N ASP A 253 -9.33 -7.42 -6.33
CA ASP A 253 -10.13 -7.07 -5.15
C ASP A 253 -9.50 -7.56 -3.84
N LEU A 254 -8.97 -8.79 -3.84
CA LEU A 254 -8.41 -9.41 -2.64
C LEU A 254 -7.01 -8.95 -2.30
N TYR A 255 -6.19 -8.59 -3.30
CA TYR A 255 -4.75 -8.43 -3.08
C TYR A 255 -4.19 -7.08 -3.51
N THR A 256 -5.01 -6.17 -4.03
CA THR A 256 -4.59 -4.81 -4.44
C THR A 256 -5.46 -3.74 -3.78
N LYS A 257 -5.24 -2.47 -4.11
CA LYS A 257 -6.11 -1.35 -3.69
C LYS A 257 -7.37 -1.20 -4.55
N ALA A 258 -7.64 -2.08 -5.52
CA ALA A 258 -8.71 -1.94 -6.50
C ALA A 258 -10.07 -1.58 -5.88
N MET A 259 -10.52 -2.33 -4.87
CA MET A 259 -11.81 -2.06 -4.21
C MET A 259 -11.90 -0.65 -3.61
N VAL A 260 -10.81 -0.14 -3.02
CA VAL A 260 -10.79 1.23 -2.46
C VAL A 260 -10.82 2.25 -3.58
N LEU A 261 -10.02 2.03 -4.63
CA LEU A 261 -9.87 2.94 -5.77
C LEU A 261 -11.13 3.03 -6.65
N GLN A 262 -12.03 2.06 -6.55
CA GLN A 262 -13.34 2.12 -7.19
C GLN A 262 -14.37 2.92 -6.37
N THR A 263 -14.12 3.18 -5.09
CA THR A 263 -15.02 4.02 -4.27
C THR A 263 -14.81 5.50 -4.54
N ARG A 264 -15.89 6.29 -4.46
CA ARG A 264 -15.82 7.77 -4.59
C ARG A 264 -14.81 8.37 -3.62
N SER A 265 -14.83 7.93 -2.36
CA SER A 265 -13.91 8.42 -1.33
C SER A 265 -12.45 8.03 -1.61
N GLY A 266 -12.19 6.81 -2.09
CA GLY A 266 -10.85 6.38 -2.47
C GLY A 266 -10.29 7.16 -3.66
N ILE A 267 -11.12 7.49 -4.65
CA ILE A 267 -10.73 8.37 -5.76
C ILE A 267 -10.34 9.75 -5.24
N ILE A 268 -11.17 10.35 -4.36
CA ILE A 268 -10.88 11.66 -3.74
C ILE A 268 -9.56 11.63 -2.96
N LEU A 269 -9.34 10.61 -2.12
CA LEU A 269 -8.10 10.45 -1.35
C LEU A 269 -6.87 10.33 -2.27
N ARG A 270 -6.99 9.57 -3.36
CA ARG A 270 -5.93 9.45 -4.37
C ARG A 270 -5.61 10.81 -4.99
N PHE A 271 -6.62 11.59 -5.39
CA PHE A 271 -6.40 12.93 -5.92
C PHE A 271 -5.72 13.85 -4.91
N ILE A 272 -6.18 13.87 -3.66
CA ILE A 272 -5.56 14.67 -2.58
C ILE A 272 -4.09 14.28 -2.40
N SER A 273 -3.80 12.98 -2.34
CA SER A 273 -2.43 12.43 -2.21
C SER A 273 -1.52 12.88 -3.37
N HIS A 274 -2.01 12.83 -4.62
CA HIS A 274 -1.24 13.29 -5.78
C HIS A 274 -1.00 14.81 -5.76
N VAL A 275 -2.03 15.59 -5.42
CA VAL A 275 -1.91 17.05 -5.28
C VAL A 275 -0.89 17.40 -4.21
N PHE A 276 -0.91 16.72 -3.06
CA PHE A 276 0.07 16.94 -1.99
C PHE A 276 1.50 16.56 -2.41
N MET A 277 1.68 15.45 -3.13
CA MET A 277 3.00 15.08 -3.67
C MET A 277 3.53 16.12 -4.66
N ILE A 278 2.70 16.55 -5.62
CA ILE A 278 3.09 17.55 -6.62
C ILE A 278 3.41 18.89 -5.94
N ALA A 279 2.54 19.34 -5.01
CA ALA A 279 2.76 20.57 -4.26
C ALA A 279 4.03 20.49 -3.40
N ALA A 280 4.29 19.35 -2.74
CA ALA A 280 5.53 19.15 -1.99
C ALA A 280 6.77 19.23 -2.88
N PHE A 281 6.72 18.60 -4.06
CA PHE A 281 7.83 18.64 -5.01
C PHE A 281 8.09 20.07 -5.52
N VAL A 282 7.04 20.80 -5.92
CA VAL A 282 7.16 22.19 -6.37
C VAL A 282 7.69 23.09 -5.25
N LEU A 283 7.19 22.97 -4.02
CA LEU A 283 7.67 23.73 -2.88
C LEU A 283 9.13 23.42 -2.54
N PHE A 284 9.53 22.14 -2.66
CA PHE A 284 10.92 21.74 -2.47
C PHE A 284 11.84 22.38 -3.51
N LEU A 285 11.45 22.40 -4.80
CA LEU A 285 12.22 23.06 -5.86
C LEU A 285 12.32 24.57 -5.66
N ILE A 286 11.24 25.22 -5.22
CA ILE A 286 11.25 26.66 -4.91
C ILE A 286 12.17 26.94 -3.72
N ALA A 287 12.16 26.08 -2.70
CA ALA A 287 13.03 26.20 -1.55
C ALA A 287 14.51 25.96 -1.91
N SER A 288 14.80 25.02 -2.84
CA SER A 288 16.17 24.75 -3.29
C SER A 288 16.74 25.88 -4.15
N ASN A 289 15.92 26.53 -4.98
CA ASN A 289 16.38 27.63 -5.84
C ASN A 289 16.66 28.94 -5.09
N LYS A 290 16.25 29.06 -3.82
CA LYS A 290 16.53 30.24 -2.98
C LYS A 290 17.91 30.20 -2.29
N HIS A 291 18.64 29.09 -2.42
CA HIS A 291 20.00 28.90 -1.90
C HIS A 291 20.99 28.73 -3.05
#